data_AF-A0A940PG74-F1
#
_entry.id   AF-A0A940PG74-F1
#
_cell.length_a   1.000
_cell.length_b   1.000
_cell.length_c   1.000
_cell.angle_alpha   90.00
_cell.angle_beta   90.00
_cell.angle_gamma   90.00
#
_symmetry.space_group_name_H-M   'P 1'
#
loop_
_entity.id
_entity.type
_entity.pdbx_description
1 polymer ?
#
loop_
_entity_poly.entity_id
_entity_poly.type
_entity_poly.pdbx_seq_one_letter_code
_entity_poly.pdbx_strand_id
1 'polypeptide(L)' 'MEEMKLERLKVVERPLEYIVVYSENELDWVAKFDKSWVEAKSWAYHMVEVYNSRLSQSE' A
#
# COMPACT_ATOMS: atom_id res chain seq x y z
N MET A 1 -23.86 9.91 -8.50
CA MET A 1 -22.68 9.11 -8.87
C MET A 1 -21.62 9.56 -7.89
N GLU A 2 -21.35 8.81 -6.84
CA GLU A 2 -20.30 9.18 -5.87
C GLU A 2 -18.96 9.09 -6.60
N GLU A 3 -18.27 10.22 -6.71
CA GLU A 3 -16.86 10.21 -7.07
C GLU A 3 -16.12 9.41 -6.01
N MET A 4 -15.69 8.19 -6.34
CA MET A 4 -14.79 7.43 -5.47
C MET A 4 -13.49 8.22 -5.40
N LYS A 5 -13.33 8.99 -4.31
CA LYS A 5 -12.08 9.68 -4.02
C LYS A 5 -11.02 8.61 -3.82
N LEU A 6 -10.11 8.48 -4.78
CA LEU A 6 -9.04 7.50 -4.71
C LEU A 6 -8.19 7.78 -3.46
N GLU A 7 -8.13 6.81 -2.55
CA GLU A 7 -7.36 6.95 -1.32
C GLU A 7 -5.88 6.63 -1.54
N ARG A 8 -5.01 7.32 -0.80
CA ARG A 8 -3.57 7.07 -0.83
C ARG A 8 -3.27 5.74 -0.14
N LEU A 9 -2.48 4.89 -0.80
CA LEU A 9 -2.01 3.65 -0.19
C LEU A 9 -1.10 3.92 1.01
N LYS A 10 -1.11 2.98 1.95
CA LYS A 10 -0.24 2.95 3.13
C LYS A 10 0.39 1.57 3.28
N VAL A 11 1.51 1.50 4.02
CA VAL A 11 2.10 0.22 4.47
C VAL A 11 1.80 0.03 5.95
N VAL A 12 1.21 -1.10 6.31
CA VAL A 12 1.09 -1.58 7.68
C VAL A 12 2.15 -2.66 7.92
N GLU A 13 2.99 -2.45 8.92
CA GLU A 13 4.03 -3.41 9.29
C GLU A 13 3.53 -4.37 10.38
N ARG A 14 3.53 -5.67 10.09
CA ARG A 14 3.21 -6.75 11.03
C ARG A 14 4.47 -7.57 11.35
N PRO A 15 4.42 -8.47 12.37
CA PRO A 15 5.58 -9.28 12.73
C PRO A 15 6.15 -10.13 11.58
N LEU A 16 5.29 -10.63 10.69
CA LEU A 16 5.68 -11.55 9.61
C LEU A 16 5.55 -10.96 8.19
N GLU A 17 4.87 -9.82 8.03
CA GLU A 17 4.55 -9.28 6.70
C GLU A 17 4.52 -7.75 6.68
N TYR A 18 4.70 -7.19 5.49
CA TYR A 18 4.33 -5.82 5.15
C TYR A 18 3.04 -5.86 4.33
N ILE A 19 2.01 -5.15 4.76
CA ILE A 19 0.68 -5.14 4.13
C ILE A 19 0.45 -3.77 3.50
N VAL A 20 0.15 -3.73 2.22
CA VAL A 20 -0.25 -2.50 1.50
C VAL A 20 -1.77 -2.42 1.51
N VAL A 21 -2.33 -1.29 1.93
CA VAL A 21 -3.76 -1.10 2.18
C VAL A 21 -4.26 0.23 1.61
N TYR A 22 -5.54 0.31 1.22
CA TYR A 22 -6.19 1.58 0.83
C TYR A 22 -6.56 2.45 2.04
N SER A 23 -6.90 1.84 3.16
CA SER A 23 -7.37 2.51 4.37
C SER A 23 -6.55 2.09 5.61
N GLU A 24 -6.93 2.57 6.80
CA GLU A 24 -6.34 2.07 8.06
C GLU A 24 -6.84 0.66 8.43
N ASN A 25 -7.79 0.10 7.67
CA ASN A 25 -8.30 -1.23 7.87
C ASN A 25 -7.49 -2.26 7.06
N GLU A 26 -6.84 -3.18 7.74
CA GLU A 26 -6.02 -4.25 7.13
C GLU A 26 -6.81 -5.28 6.33
N LEU A 27 -8.13 -5.33 6.49
CA LEU A 27 -9.01 -6.17 5.67
C LEU A 27 -9.12 -5.64 4.23
N ASP A 28 -8.74 -4.39 3.99
CA ASP A 28 -8.74 -3.72 2.70
C ASP A 28 -7.33 -3.73 2.07
N TRP A 29 -6.72 -4.92 2.06
CA TRP A 29 -5.37 -5.12 1.57
C TRP A 29 -5.32 -5.22 0.04
N VAL A 30 -4.29 -4.60 -0.52
CA VAL A 30 -3.97 -4.63 -1.95
C VAL A 30 -2.86 -5.64 -2.24
N ALA A 31 -1.87 -5.69 -1.35
CA ALA A 31 -0.75 -6.62 -1.46
C ALA A 31 -0.19 -6.97 -0.07
N LYS A 32 0.42 -8.15 0.03
CA LYS A 32 1.10 -8.66 1.22
C LYS A 32 2.48 -9.16 0.85
N PHE A 33 3.49 -8.81 1.65
CA PHE A 33 4.88 -9.16 1.42
C PHE A 33 5.47 -9.83 2.66
N ASP A 34 5.82 -11.10 2.55
CA ASP A 34 6.40 -11.89 3.64
C ASP A 34 7.81 -11.38 3.99
N LYS A 35 8.08 -11.19 5.29
CA LYS A 35 9.39 -10.73 5.80
C LYS A 35 10.51 -11.75 5.64
N SER A 36 10.20 -13.01 5.29
CA SER A 36 11.20 -14.00 4.88
C SER A 36 11.87 -13.62 3.56
N TRP A 37 11.23 -12.78 2.75
CA TRP A 37 11.84 -12.23 1.53
C TRP A 37 12.63 -10.96 1.86
N VAL A 38 13.93 -10.99 1.57
CA VAL A 38 14.90 -9.92 1.90
C VAL A 38 14.45 -8.54 1.40
N GLU A 39 13.80 -8.47 0.25
CA GLU A 39 13.41 -7.19 -0.37
C GLU A 39 11.96 -6.79 -0.07
N ALA A 40 11.22 -7.57 0.72
CA ALA A 40 9.81 -7.36 1.00
C ALA A 40 9.48 -5.93 1.47
N LYS A 41 10.34 -5.38 2.34
CA LYS A 41 10.19 -4.00 2.81
C LYS A 41 10.31 -3.02 1.65
N SER A 42 11.39 -3.10 0.88
CA SER A 42 11.66 -2.18 -0.22
C SER A 42 10.49 -2.18 -1.22
N TRP A 43 10.02 -3.37 -1.58
CA TRP A 43 8.90 -3.52 -2.51
C TRP A 43 7.58 -2.96 -1.98
N ALA A 44 7.23 -3.24 -0.72
CA ALA A 44 5.99 -2.71 -0.13
C ALA A 44 5.97 -1.18 -0.14
N TYR A 45 7.08 -0.54 0.24
CA TYR A 45 7.17 0.93 0.28
C TYR A 45 7.24 1.54 -1.12
N HIS A 46 7.98 0.91 -2.04
CA HIS A 46 8.08 1.40 -3.42
C HIS A 46 6.73 1.32 -4.14
N MET A 47 5.94 0.26 -3.90
CA MET A 47 4.58 0.15 -4.44
C MET A 47 3.69 1.32 -3.99
N VAL A 48 3.75 1.67 -2.70
CA VAL A 48 3.01 2.80 -2.14
C VAL A 48 3.47 4.13 -2.75
N GLU A 49 4.78 4.33 -2.89
CA GLU A 49 5.36 5.52 -3.52
C GLU A 49 4.90 5.70 -4.98
N VAL A 50 5.02 4.65 -5.80
CA VAL A 50 4.63 4.69 -7.21
C VAL A 50 3.14 4.95 -7.38
N TYR A 51 2.29 4.31 -6.57
CA TYR A 51 0.85 4.55 -6.63
C TYR A 51 0.50 5.98 -6.23
N ASN A 52 0.98 6.43 -5.07
CA ASN A 52 0.63 7.74 -4.52
C ASN A 52 1.17 8.90 -5.37
N SER A 53 2.33 8.72 -6.00
CA SER A 53 2.89 9.72 -6.94
C SER A 53 2.02 9.88 -8.19
N ARG A 54 1.52 8.78 -8.77
CA ARG A 54 0.61 8.81 -9.92
C ARG A 54 -0.75 9.40 -9.58
N LEU A 55 -1.26 9.08 -8.38
CA LEU A 55 -2.50 9.65 -7.89
C LEU A 55 -2.40 11.18 -7.78
N SER A 56 -1.29 11.69 -7.23
CA SER A 56 -1.05 13.13 -7.07
C SER A 56 -0.84 13.89 -8.40
N GLN A 57 -0.54 13.19 -9.50
CA GLN A 57 -0.47 13.78 -10.85
C GLN A 57 -1.82 13.83 -11.56
N SER A 58 -2.83 13.13 -11.01
CA SER A 58 -4.17 13.01 -11.58
C SER A 58 -5.19 13.95 -10.92
N GLU A 59 -4.78 14.66 -9.85
CA GLU A 59 -5.54 15.71 -9.16
C GLU A 59 -5.21 17.11 -9.73
#